data_AF-A0A7H0GV24-F1
#
_entry.id   AF-A0A7H0GV24-F1
#
_cell.length_a   1.000
_cell.length_b   1.000
_cell.length_c   1.000
_cell.angle_alpha   90.00
_cell.angle_beta   90.00
_cell.angle_gamma   90.00
#
_symmetry.space_group_name_H-M   'P 1'
#
loop_
_entity.id
_entity.type
_entity.pdbx_description
1 polymer ?
#
loop_
_entity_poly.entity_id
_entity_poly.type
_entity_poly.pdbx_seq_one_letter_code
_entity_poly.pdbx_strand_id
1 'polypeptide(L)'
;MNILQPVGSRSYILPVAMLAIMLCNCGSPHNVSDKTMDNFIIKTSSRKIKERFTRAKEIADSVARIVIAPEKLGNFYCTYHFEYYDEQRYSNDSIIRPPLNYHISYVLLYEGDSIGSSVITVDSTFKVTYCRLDEMIGQKYFLNDKLEITKTKALSISSAKGIDVNSTHAPAVAEFRSNAGDSYNRNTQTLRNLKTLIYLLDIEKRRFYWDIENHCDGCTELKVDAETGEVFDKNKITFIY
;
A
#
# COMPACT_ATOMS: atom_id res chain seq x y z
N MET A 1 -2.58 -29.11 74.20
CA MET A 1 -1.79 -29.80 75.24
C MET A 1 -1.40 -31.16 74.66
N ASN A 2 -0.14 -31.59 74.90
CA ASN A 2 0.64 -32.67 74.24
C ASN A 2 1.30 -32.22 72.90
N ILE A 3 2.58 -31.84 72.79
CA ILE A 3 3.91 -32.28 73.33
C ILE A 3 4.62 -33.28 72.40
N LEU A 4 5.72 -32.79 71.79
CA LEU A 4 7.01 -33.44 71.41
C LEU A 4 6.99 -34.64 70.43
N GLN A 5 7.98 -34.91 69.57
CA GLN A 5 9.14 -34.23 68.94
C GLN A 5 9.79 -35.28 67.96
N PRO A 6 11.01 -35.10 67.37
CA PRO A 6 11.35 -35.54 66.01
C PRO A 6 12.42 -36.64 65.92
N VAL A 7 12.71 -37.15 64.72
CA VAL A 7 13.98 -37.81 64.31
C VAL A 7 14.08 -37.62 62.78
N GLY A 8 15.08 -36.98 62.15
CA GLY A 8 16.53 -37.24 62.11
C GLY A 8 16.86 -37.77 60.70
N SER A 9 17.37 -37.01 59.73
CA SER A 9 18.75 -36.47 59.52
C SER A 9 19.54 -37.24 58.44
N ARG A 10 20.27 -36.46 57.61
CA ARG A 10 21.43 -36.74 56.71
C ARG A 10 21.09 -36.68 55.21
N SER A 11 21.46 -35.66 54.44
CA SER A 11 22.75 -35.01 54.13
C SER A 11 23.59 -35.73 53.06
N TYR A 12 23.56 -35.18 51.84
CA TYR A 12 24.67 -35.14 50.87
C TYR A 12 24.68 -33.68 50.32
N ILE A 13 25.60 -32.81 50.77
CA ILE A 13 26.88 -32.44 50.13
C ILE A 13 26.64 -31.95 48.68
N LEU A 14 26.42 -30.64 48.44
CA LEU A 14 27.40 -29.57 48.11
C LEU A 14 27.73 -29.49 46.59
N PRO A 15 28.25 -28.37 46.07
CA PRO A 15 27.52 -27.40 45.25
C PRO A 15 28.08 -27.30 43.81
N VAL A 16 27.32 -26.73 42.89
CA VAL A 16 27.91 -26.05 41.72
C VAL A 16 27.38 -24.65 41.66
N ALA A 17 28.23 -23.75 42.15
CA ALA A 17 28.16 -22.33 41.93
C ALA A 17 28.40 -22.00 40.45
N MET A 18 27.96 -20.79 40.09
CA MET A 18 28.40 -20.01 38.94
C MET A 18 28.01 -20.53 37.55
N LEU A 19 27.10 -19.81 36.89
CA LEU A 19 27.56 -18.70 36.05
C LEU A 19 26.41 -17.73 35.81
N ALA A 20 26.51 -16.56 36.44
CA ALA A 20 25.85 -15.37 35.94
C ALA A 20 26.51 -15.02 34.59
N ILE A 21 25.76 -15.18 33.51
CA ILE A 21 25.92 -14.30 32.36
C ILE A 21 24.57 -13.63 32.18
N MET A 22 24.43 -12.50 32.86
CA MET A 22 23.67 -11.39 32.33
C MET A 22 24.29 -11.03 30.97
N LEU A 23 23.79 -11.64 29.90
CA LEU A 23 23.87 -11.00 28.60
C LEU A 23 22.79 -9.93 28.62
N CYS A 24 23.24 -8.70 28.80
CA CYS A 24 22.59 -7.53 28.22
C CYS A 24 22.31 -7.81 26.74
N ASN A 25 21.17 -8.43 26.44
CA ASN A 25 20.54 -8.21 25.16
C ASN A 25 19.91 -6.81 25.24
N CYS A 26 20.76 -5.80 25.00
CA CYS A 26 20.34 -4.68 24.18
C CYS A 26 19.94 -5.27 22.83
N GLY A 27 18.71 -5.81 22.76
CA GLY A 27 18.04 -6.07 21.51
C GLY A 27 17.83 -4.73 20.86
N SER A 28 18.80 -4.32 20.04
CA SER A 28 18.56 -3.36 18.97
C SER A 28 17.27 -3.76 18.26
N PRO A 29 16.40 -2.80 17.92
CA PRO A 29 15.11 -3.12 17.34
C PRO A 29 15.35 -3.92 16.07
N HIS A 30 14.87 -5.16 16.03
CA HIS A 30 14.65 -5.83 14.77
C HIS A 30 13.57 -5.02 14.06
N ASN A 31 14.02 -4.07 13.24
CA ASN A 31 13.19 -3.33 12.29
C ASN A 31 12.54 -4.36 11.37
N VAL A 32 11.33 -4.79 11.74
CA VAL A 32 10.30 -5.23 10.79
C VAL A 32 10.27 -4.16 9.71
N SER A 33 10.49 -4.55 8.44
CA SER A 33 11.04 -3.67 7.40
C SER A 33 10.33 -2.30 7.24
N ASP A 34 10.88 -1.27 7.88
CA ASP A 34 10.46 0.14 7.77
C ASP A 34 10.67 0.76 6.37
N LYS A 35 11.23 -0.03 5.45
CA LYS A 35 11.61 0.38 4.10
C LYS A 35 10.85 -0.45 3.10
N THR A 36 10.29 0.23 2.10
CA THR A 36 9.77 -0.35 0.86
C THR A 36 10.87 -1.15 0.15
N MET A 37 10.52 -2.10 -0.72
CA MET A 37 11.48 -2.98 -1.43
C MET A 37 12.26 -2.28 -2.55
N ASP A 38 12.65 -1.02 -2.39
CA ASP A 38 13.05 -0.18 -3.52
C ASP A 38 14.56 0.11 -3.58
N ASN A 39 15.10 0.04 -4.80
CA ASN A 39 16.40 0.61 -5.19
C ASN A 39 16.16 1.83 -6.11
N PHE A 40 15.77 2.98 -5.56
CA PHE A 40 15.56 4.18 -6.37
C PHE A 40 16.87 4.66 -7.02
N ILE A 41 16.89 4.74 -8.35
CA ILE A 41 18.03 5.24 -9.11
C ILE A 41 17.57 6.41 -9.98
N ILE A 42 17.82 7.62 -9.51
CA ILE A 42 17.61 8.84 -10.30
C ILE A 42 18.85 9.17 -11.13
N LYS A 43 18.69 9.25 -12.45
CA LYS A 43 19.77 9.59 -13.38
C LYS A 43 20.01 11.11 -13.39
N THR A 44 20.80 11.58 -12.45
CA THR A 44 21.22 12.98 -12.37
C THR A 44 22.62 13.10 -11.78
N SER A 45 23.40 14.05 -12.29
CA SER A 45 24.67 14.48 -11.67
C SER A 45 24.45 15.49 -10.54
N SER A 46 23.26 16.11 -10.47
CA SER A 46 22.98 17.17 -9.50
C SER A 46 22.67 16.60 -8.11
N ARG A 47 23.60 16.79 -7.17
CA ARG A 47 23.41 16.43 -5.75
C ARG A 47 22.14 17.06 -5.16
N LYS A 48 21.86 18.33 -5.49
CA LYS A 48 20.67 19.05 -5.03
C LYS A 48 19.37 18.37 -5.49
N ILE A 49 19.31 17.87 -6.72
CA ILE A 49 18.12 17.15 -7.22
C ILE A 49 17.95 15.85 -6.44
N LYS A 50 19.05 15.14 -6.14
CA LYS A 50 19.00 13.90 -5.34
C LYS A 50 18.47 14.15 -3.94
N GLU A 51 19.02 15.12 -3.23
CA GLU A 51 18.59 15.47 -1.86
C GLU A 51 17.11 15.89 -1.82
N ARG A 52 16.63 16.64 -2.82
CA ARG A 52 15.22 17.02 -2.90
C ARG A 52 14.30 15.83 -3.18
N PHE A 53 14.69 14.91 -4.06
CA PHE A 53 13.92 13.68 -4.29
C PHE A 53 13.86 12.83 -3.02
N THR A 54 14.99 12.61 -2.34
CA THR A 54 15.02 11.89 -1.06
C THR A 54 14.07 12.54 -0.06
N ARG A 55 14.09 13.87 0.06
CA ARG A 55 13.17 14.58 0.95
C ARG A 55 11.70 14.42 0.57
N ALA A 56 11.37 14.51 -0.71
CA ALA A 56 10.00 14.29 -1.18
C ALA A 56 9.53 12.85 -0.89
N LYS A 57 10.40 11.85 -1.09
CA LYS A 57 10.11 10.45 -0.75
C LYS A 57 9.91 10.24 0.75
N GLU A 58 10.73 10.84 1.61
CA GLU A 58 10.54 10.78 3.07
C GLU A 58 9.15 11.29 3.49
N ILE A 59 8.67 12.36 2.86
CA ILE A 59 7.35 12.94 3.10
C ILE A 59 6.26 11.98 2.62
N ALA A 60 6.38 11.46 1.40
CA ALA A 60 5.45 10.47 0.87
C ALA A 60 5.39 9.21 1.76
N ASP A 61 6.53 8.70 2.21
CA ASP A 61 6.61 7.55 3.11
C ASP A 61 5.97 7.83 4.46
N SER A 62 6.12 9.05 4.99
CA SER A 62 5.44 9.46 6.22
C SER A 62 3.92 9.38 6.07
N VAL A 63 3.37 9.87 4.95
CA VAL A 63 1.95 9.78 4.64
C VAL A 63 1.52 8.32 4.49
N ALA A 64 2.24 7.53 3.69
CA ALA A 64 1.94 6.12 3.45
C ALA A 64 1.91 5.31 4.76
N ARG A 65 2.86 5.54 5.66
CA ARG A 65 2.91 4.91 6.99
C ARG A 65 1.70 5.23 7.85
N ILE A 66 1.18 6.45 7.78
CA ILE A 66 -0.01 6.85 8.54
C ILE A 66 -1.24 6.10 8.02
N VAL A 67 -1.35 5.89 6.71
CA VAL A 67 -2.52 5.22 6.11
C VAL A 67 -2.44 3.70 6.30
N ILE A 68 -1.36 3.06 5.82
CA ILE A 68 -1.20 1.61 5.68
C ILE A 68 -0.81 0.90 7.00
N ALA A 69 -0.14 1.62 7.91
CA ALA A 69 0.65 1.16 9.07
C ALA A 69 2.14 0.90 8.74
N PRO A 70 3.10 1.35 9.58
CA PRO A 70 4.54 1.28 9.29
C PRO A 70 5.08 -0.11 8.99
N GLU A 71 4.66 -1.10 9.77
CA GLU A 71 5.13 -2.48 9.70
C GLU A 71 4.73 -3.22 8.41
N LYS A 72 3.80 -2.64 7.65
CA LYS A 72 3.26 -3.22 6.42
C LYS A 72 3.79 -2.55 5.15
N LEU A 73 4.54 -1.46 5.27
CA LEU A 73 5.05 -0.70 4.13
C LEU A 73 6.04 -1.51 3.29
N GLY A 74 6.77 -2.45 3.91
CA GLY A 74 7.66 -3.38 3.21
C GLY A 74 6.98 -4.27 2.16
N ASN A 75 5.65 -4.39 2.17
CA ASN A 75 4.89 -5.15 1.17
C ASN A 75 4.63 -4.37 -0.13
N PHE A 76 5.05 -3.10 -0.19
CA PHE A 76 4.84 -2.24 -1.34
C PHE A 76 6.10 -2.12 -2.18
N TYR A 77 5.91 -2.24 -3.48
CA TYR A 77 6.86 -1.80 -4.48
C TYR A 77 6.53 -0.36 -4.87
N CYS A 78 7.54 0.51 -4.92
CA CYS A 78 7.31 1.89 -5.34
C CYS A 78 7.86 2.19 -6.74
N THR A 79 7.08 2.97 -7.49
CA THR A 79 7.55 3.65 -8.70
C THR A 79 7.47 5.16 -8.52
N TYR A 80 8.08 5.90 -9.44
CA TYR A 80 8.07 7.36 -9.38
C TYR A 80 8.21 7.98 -10.77
N HIS A 81 7.69 9.19 -10.89
CA HIS A 81 7.96 10.08 -12.00
C HIS A 81 7.99 11.54 -11.52
N PHE A 82 8.46 12.42 -12.39
CA PHE A 82 8.66 13.83 -12.14
C PHE A 82 7.86 14.65 -13.14
N GLU A 83 7.25 15.72 -12.66
CA GLU A 83 6.47 16.62 -13.49
C GLU A 83 7.16 17.98 -13.60
N TYR A 84 7.14 18.54 -14.80
CA TYR A 84 7.59 19.88 -15.17
C TYR A 84 6.43 20.63 -15.85
N TYR A 85 6.62 21.90 -16.17
CA TYR A 85 5.57 22.69 -16.83
C TYR A 85 5.11 22.11 -18.18
N ASP A 86 6.03 21.47 -18.89
CA ASP A 86 5.90 21.07 -20.30
C ASP A 86 6.13 19.59 -20.55
N GLU A 87 6.55 18.81 -19.54
CA GLU A 87 6.92 17.41 -19.71
C GLU A 87 6.81 16.61 -18.41
N GLN A 88 6.77 15.29 -18.57
CA GLN A 88 6.97 14.32 -17.49
C GLN A 88 8.24 13.53 -17.74
N ARG A 89 8.96 13.18 -16.68
CA ARG A 89 10.17 12.34 -16.72
C ARG A 89 10.01 11.15 -15.80
N TYR A 90 10.40 9.98 -16.26
CA TYR A 90 10.28 8.72 -15.54
C TYR A 90 11.63 8.28 -14.98
N SER A 91 11.64 7.18 -14.22
CA SER A 91 12.83 6.65 -13.54
C SER A 91 14.04 6.42 -14.47
N ASN A 92 13.80 6.14 -15.75
CA ASN A 92 14.84 5.90 -16.75
C ASN A 92 15.38 7.16 -17.44
N ASP A 93 14.78 8.33 -17.21
CA ASP A 93 15.17 9.58 -17.84
C ASP A 93 16.27 10.31 -17.07
N SER A 94 17.12 11.03 -17.82
CA SER A 94 18.09 11.92 -17.21
C SER A 94 17.43 13.23 -16.77
N ILE A 95 17.74 13.67 -15.55
CA ILE A 95 17.14 14.86 -14.94
C ILE A 95 18.21 15.91 -14.71
N ILE A 96 18.03 17.07 -15.34
CA ILE A 96 19.01 18.17 -15.30
C ILE A 96 18.51 19.41 -14.56
N ARG A 97 17.20 19.52 -14.32
CA ARG A 97 16.56 20.64 -13.61
C ARG A 97 15.63 20.14 -12.50
N PRO A 98 15.41 20.91 -11.41
CA PRO A 98 14.47 20.52 -10.37
C PRO A 98 13.03 20.41 -10.91
N PRO A 99 12.29 19.35 -10.57
CA PRO A 99 10.89 19.19 -10.97
C PRO A 99 9.94 20.05 -10.14
N LEU A 100 8.74 20.27 -10.68
CA LEU A 100 7.63 20.94 -10.00
C LEU A 100 6.96 20.01 -9.01
N ASN A 101 6.70 18.77 -9.42
CA ASN A 101 6.11 17.74 -8.58
C ASN A 101 6.90 16.44 -8.65
N TYR A 102 6.91 15.75 -7.53
CA TYR A 102 7.42 14.40 -7.35
C TYR A 102 6.20 13.49 -7.15
N HIS A 103 5.99 12.54 -8.05
CA HIS A 103 4.90 11.57 -7.96
C HIS A 103 5.48 10.24 -7.52
N ILE A 104 5.07 9.75 -6.35
CA ILE A 104 5.52 8.50 -5.76
C ILE A 104 4.32 7.55 -5.71
N SER A 105 4.41 6.44 -6.42
CA SER A 105 3.34 5.45 -6.51
C SER A 105 3.67 4.23 -5.67
N TYR A 106 2.73 3.81 -4.82
CA TYR A 106 2.83 2.63 -3.97
C TYR A 106 1.95 1.51 -4.55
N VAL A 107 2.59 0.46 -5.01
CA VAL A 107 1.96 -0.71 -5.63
C VAL A 107 2.04 -1.88 -4.66
N LEU A 108 0.87 -2.40 -4.25
CA LEU A 108 0.79 -3.60 -3.45
C LEU A 108 0.81 -4.83 -4.35
N LEU A 109 1.78 -5.72 -4.13
CA LEU A 109 1.76 -7.07 -4.67
C LEU A 109 1.19 -8.01 -3.60
N TYR A 110 0.06 -8.67 -3.89
CA TYR A 110 -0.64 -9.55 -2.97
C TYR A 110 -1.05 -10.83 -3.69
N GLU A 111 -0.63 -11.99 -3.18
CA GLU A 111 -0.85 -13.30 -3.81
C GLU A 111 -0.44 -13.38 -5.30
N GLY A 112 0.57 -12.60 -5.70
CA GLY A 112 1.04 -12.53 -7.09
C GLY A 112 0.30 -11.52 -7.97
N ASP A 113 -0.79 -10.91 -7.47
CA ASP A 113 -1.53 -9.85 -8.17
C ASP A 113 -1.10 -8.45 -7.73
N SER A 114 -1.17 -7.49 -8.66
CA SER A 114 -1.11 -6.07 -8.32
C SER A 114 -2.51 -5.57 -7.94
N ILE A 115 -2.65 -5.09 -6.71
CA ILE A 115 -3.93 -4.63 -6.14
C ILE A 115 -4.25 -3.17 -6.53
N GLY A 116 -3.30 -2.47 -7.14
CA GLY A 116 -3.47 -1.07 -7.51
C GLY A 116 -2.19 -0.25 -7.32
N SER A 117 -2.24 1.02 -7.71
CA SER A 117 -1.16 2.00 -7.62
C SER A 117 -1.65 3.28 -6.94
N SER A 118 -1.38 3.40 -5.64
CA SER A 118 -1.70 4.58 -4.86
C SER A 118 -0.64 5.66 -5.01
N VAL A 119 -1.00 6.81 -5.57
CA VAL A 119 -0.05 7.90 -5.82
C VAL A 119 -0.08 8.95 -4.71
N ILE A 120 1.10 9.40 -4.29
CA ILE A 120 1.31 10.58 -3.46
C ILE A 120 2.16 11.57 -4.25
N THR A 121 1.64 12.79 -4.42
CA THR A 121 2.32 13.88 -5.10
C THR A 121 2.82 14.88 -4.08
N VAL A 122 4.12 15.19 -4.14
CA VAL A 122 4.78 16.21 -3.32
C VAL A 122 5.30 17.30 -4.24
N ASP A 123 4.97 18.55 -3.97
CA ASP A 123 5.44 19.67 -4.78
C ASP A 123 6.88 20.09 -4.46
N SER A 124 7.41 21.01 -5.26
CA SER A 124 8.75 21.59 -5.08
C SER A 124 8.91 22.41 -3.78
N THR A 125 7.83 22.71 -3.07
CA THR A 125 7.84 23.33 -1.72
C THR A 125 7.71 22.30 -0.60
N PHE A 126 7.75 21.01 -0.95
CA PHE A 126 7.63 19.87 -0.03
C PHE A 126 6.26 19.76 0.65
N LYS A 127 5.20 20.21 -0.03
CA LYS A 127 3.82 20.00 0.40
C LYS A 127 3.20 18.86 -0.38
N VAL A 128 2.39 18.04 0.29
CA VAL A 128 1.58 17.02 -0.39
C VAL A 128 0.43 17.72 -1.10
N THR A 129 0.38 17.60 -2.42
CA THR A 129 -0.63 18.24 -3.26
C THR A 129 -1.72 17.29 -3.72
N TYR A 130 -1.42 15.99 -3.75
CA TYR A 130 -2.36 14.93 -4.10
C TYR A 130 -1.99 13.65 -3.33
N CYS A 131 -3.00 12.90 -2.91
CA CYS A 131 -2.83 11.58 -2.33
C CYS A 131 -4.07 10.75 -2.64
N ARG A 132 -3.89 9.60 -3.27
CA ARG A 132 -4.98 8.68 -3.57
C ARG A 132 -5.28 7.78 -2.36
N LEU A 133 -6.03 8.32 -1.41
CA LEU A 133 -6.19 7.72 -0.08
C LEU A 133 -7.10 6.50 -0.09
N ASP A 134 -8.14 6.52 -0.92
CA ASP A 134 -9.10 5.44 -1.01
C ASP A 134 -8.42 4.14 -1.48
N GLU A 135 -7.57 4.22 -2.50
CA GLU A 135 -6.80 3.07 -2.98
C GLU A 135 -5.81 2.56 -1.92
N MET A 136 -5.15 3.45 -1.15
CA MET A 136 -4.27 3.04 -0.05
C MET A 136 -5.02 2.32 1.08
N ILE A 137 -6.23 2.77 1.40
CA ILE A 137 -7.07 2.10 2.40
C ILE A 137 -7.50 0.72 1.90
N GLY A 138 -7.89 0.61 0.63
CA GLY A 138 -8.21 -0.69 0.03
C GLY A 138 -7.03 -1.64 0.05
N GLN A 139 -5.82 -1.17 -0.32
CA GLN A 139 -4.58 -1.96 -0.21
C GLN A 139 -4.30 -2.40 1.24
N LYS A 140 -4.49 -1.52 2.22
CA LYS A 140 -4.42 -1.88 3.65
C LYS A 140 -5.44 -2.94 4.03
N TYR A 141 -6.64 -2.93 3.46
CA TYR A 141 -7.67 -3.91 3.77
C TYR A 141 -7.32 -5.30 3.27
N PHE A 142 -6.69 -5.44 2.09
CA PHE A 142 -6.08 -6.71 1.67
C PHE A 142 -5.04 -7.20 2.67
N LEU A 143 -4.14 -6.32 3.12
CA LEU A 143 -3.11 -6.67 4.10
C LEU A 143 -3.65 -6.97 5.52
N ASN A 144 -4.92 -6.68 5.77
CA ASN A 144 -5.62 -6.98 7.02
C ASN A 144 -6.64 -8.10 6.85
N ASP A 145 -6.60 -8.83 5.74
CA ASP A 145 -7.52 -9.93 5.44
C ASP A 145 -9.00 -9.51 5.45
N LYS A 146 -9.28 -8.23 5.14
CA LYS A 146 -10.65 -7.70 4.98
C LYS A 146 -11.15 -7.76 3.55
N LEU A 147 -10.25 -7.89 2.58
CA LEU A 147 -10.54 -8.09 1.16
C LEU A 147 -9.77 -9.32 0.70
N GLU A 148 -10.43 -10.21 -0.03
CA GLU A 148 -9.88 -11.52 -0.39
C GLU A 148 -9.84 -11.77 -1.91
N ILE A 149 -10.67 -11.03 -2.65
CA ILE A 149 -10.79 -11.20 -4.09
C ILE A 149 -9.68 -10.42 -4.77
N THR A 150 -8.67 -11.15 -5.26
CA THR A 150 -7.55 -10.60 -6.01
C THR A 150 -7.93 -10.34 -7.47
N LYS A 151 -7.05 -9.65 -8.22
CA LYS A 151 -7.26 -9.35 -9.65
C LYS A 151 -7.58 -10.60 -10.47
N THR A 152 -6.79 -11.65 -10.30
CA THR A 152 -6.94 -12.92 -11.02
C THR A 152 -8.24 -13.63 -10.64
N LYS A 153 -8.62 -13.62 -9.35
CA LYS A 153 -9.92 -14.16 -8.89
C LYS A 153 -11.09 -13.38 -9.50
N ALA A 154 -11.02 -12.05 -9.51
CA ALA A 154 -12.06 -11.20 -10.09
C ALA A 154 -12.23 -11.43 -11.60
N LEU A 155 -11.13 -11.56 -12.35
CA LEU A 155 -11.16 -11.91 -13.78
C LEU A 155 -11.78 -13.30 -14.01
N SER A 156 -11.49 -14.28 -13.15
CA SER A 156 -12.09 -15.62 -13.23
C SER A 156 -13.61 -15.57 -13.01
N ILE A 157 -14.08 -14.82 -12.01
CA ILE A 157 -15.51 -14.60 -11.74
C ILE A 157 -16.18 -13.94 -12.95
N SER A 158 -15.56 -12.89 -13.49
CA SER A 158 -16.08 -12.14 -14.64
C SER A 158 -16.12 -12.94 -15.94
N SER A 159 -15.15 -13.83 -16.14
CA SER A 159 -15.13 -14.75 -17.29
C SER A 159 -16.39 -15.63 -17.32
N ALA A 160 -16.82 -16.15 -16.16
CA ALA A 160 -18.07 -16.91 -16.03
C ALA A 160 -19.34 -16.07 -16.26
N LYS A 161 -19.22 -14.74 -16.41
CA LYS A 161 -20.31 -13.78 -16.59
C LYS A 161 -20.30 -13.06 -17.93
N GLY A 162 -19.40 -13.48 -18.84
CA GLY A 162 -19.36 -13.06 -20.24
C GLY A 162 -18.24 -12.07 -20.60
N ILE A 163 -17.28 -11.83 -19.71
CA ILE A 163 -16.04 -11.11 -20.06
C ILE A 163 -15.09 -12.06 -20.80
N ASP A 164 -14.57 -11.63 -21.95
CA ASP A 164 -13.58 -12.42 -22.69
C ASP A 164 -12.17 -12.09 -22.20
N VAL A 165 -11.72 -12.81 -21.18
CA VAL A 165 -10.39 -12.62 -20.58
C VAL A 165 -9.23 -13.01 -21.52
N ASN A 166 -9.50 -13.75 -22.59
CA ASN A 166 -8.49 -14.23 -23.54
C ASN A 166 -8.51 -13.48 -24.88
N SER A 167 -9.33 -12.42 -25.00
CA SER A 167 -9.41 -11.63 -26.22
C SER A 167 -8.04 -11.05 -26.58
N THR A 168 -7.58 -11.35 -27.80
CA THR A 168 -6.36 -10.77 -28.36
C THR A 168 -6.58 -9.36 -28.93
N HIS A 169 -7.85 -8.98 -29.17
CA HIS A 169 -8.22 -7.70 -29.78
C HIS A 169 -8.54 -6.63 -28.74
N ALA A 170 -9.23 -7.03 -27.66
CA ALA A 170 -9.59 -6.16 -26.55
C ALA A 170 -9.42 -6.92 -25.24
N PRO A 171 -8.17 -7.06 -24.74
CA PRO A 171 -7.89 -7.80 -23.52
C PRO A 171 -8.70 -7.27 -22.35
N ALA A 172 -9.16 -8.16 -21.48
CA ALA A 172 -9.85 -7.76 -20.26
C ALA A 172 -8.89 -7.01 -19.33
N VAL A 173 -9.30 -5.84 -18.88
CA VAL A 173 -8.62 -5.06 -17.84
C VAL A 173 -9.42 -5.21 -16.56
N ALA A 174 -8.72 -5.25 -15.43
CA ALA A 174 -9.32 -5.23 -14.10
C ALA A 174 -8.63 -4.14 -13.29
N GLU A 175 -9.40 -3.12 -12.91
CA GLU A 175 -8.95 -1.98 -12.13
C GLU A 175 -9.58 -2.00 -10.75
N PHE A 176 -8.75 -1.83 -9.71
CA PHE A 176 -9.24 -1.76 -8.35
C PHE A 176 -9.76 -0.35 -8.02
N ARG A 177 -10.97 -0.26 -7.48
CA ARG A 177 -11.67 1.01 -7.26
C ARG A 177 -12.44 1.03 -5.95
N SER A 178 -12.86 2.23 -5.55
CA SER A 178 -13.74 2.46 -4.41
C SER A 178 -14.96 3.29 -4.82
N ASN A 179 -16.09 3.12 -4.14
CA ASN A 179 -17.29 3.91 -4.38
C ASN A 179 -17.25 5.34 -3.80
N ALA A 180 -16.16 5.73 -3.14
CA ALA A 180 -16.04 7.04 -2.49
C ALA A 180 -15.77 8.19 -3.48
N GLY A 181 -15.39 7.87 -4.71
CA GLY A 181 -14.96 8.84 -5.72
C GLY A 181 -13.72 9.65 -5.31
N ASP A 182 -13.28 10.54 -6.19
CA ASP A 182 -12.10 11.41 -5.98
C ASP A 182 -12.30 12.53 -4.92
N SER A 183 -13.41 12.47 -4.17
CA SER A 183 -13.90 13.53 -3.27
C SER A 183 -12.86 13.99 -2.24
N TYR A 184 -11.94 13.11 -1.85
CA TYR A 184 -10.92 13.37 -0.83
C TYR A 184 -9.50 13.55 -1.40
N ASN A 185 -9.30 13.26 -2.68
CA ASN A 185 -7.96 13.17 -3.30
C ASN A 185 -7.41 14.54 -3.76
N ARG A 186 -8.27 15.54 -3.98
CA ARG A 186 -7.90 16.82 -4.65
C ARG A 186 -7.79 18.06 -3.76
N ASN A 187 -8.13 17.96 -2.47
CA ASN A 187 -8.23 19.15 -1.63
C ASN A 187 -7.07 19.23 -0.63
N THR A 188 -6.09 20.08 -0.94
CA THR A 188 -4.85 20.28 -0.16
C THR A 188 -5.11 20.77 1.27
N GLN A 189 -6.25 21.41 1.54
CA GLN A 189 -6.66 21.75 2.90
C GLN A 189 -7.03 20.51 3.71
N THR A 190 -7.65 19.51 3.09
CA THR A 190 -8.07 18.26 3.73
C THR A 190 -6.87 17.38 4.13
N LEU A 191 -5.78 17.44 3.36
CA LEU A 191 -4.53 16.72 3.68
C LEU A 191 -3.79 17.27 4.92
N ARG A 192 -4.10 18.50 5.38
CA ARG A 192 -3.51 19.04 6.62
C ARG A 192 -3.91 18.24 7.86
N ASN A 193 -5.08 17.59 7.82
CA ASN A 193 -5.59 16.74 8.90
C ASN A 193 -5.75 15.29 8.40
N LEU A 194 -4.69 14.74 7.82
CA LEU A 194 -4.67 13.37 7.26
C LEU A 194 -5.28 12.32 8.22
N LYS A 195 -5.01 12.40 9.53
CA LYS A 195 -5.60 11.48 10.52
C LYS A 195 -7.12 11.59 10.61
N THR A 196 -7.65 12.81 10.63
CA THR A 196 -9.10 13.05 10.62
C THR A 196 -9.71 12.53 9.34
N LEU A 197 -9.03 12.76 8.21
CA LEU A 197 -9.48 12.25 6.93
C LEU A 197 -9.54 10.73 6.95
N ILE A 198 -8.48 10.02 7.31
CA ILE A 198 -8.47 8.55 7.46
C ILE A 198 -9.62 8.08 8.36
N TYR A 199 -9.83 8.75 9.50
CA TYR A 199 -10.95 8.43 10.39
C TYR A 199 -12.31 8.58 9.68
N LEU A 200 -12.53 9.66 8.93
CA LEU A 200 -13.75 9.86 8.14
C LEU A 200 -13.90 8.79 7.04
N LEU A 201 -12.80 8.42 6.39
CA LEU A 201 -12.80 7.36 5.38
C LEU A 201 -13.13 5.99 6.02
N ASP A 202 -12.67 5.72 7.24
CA ASP A 202 -12.92 4.46 7.95
C ASP A 202 -14.38 4.32 8.46
N ILE A 203 -15.04 5.43 8.83
CA ILE A 203 -16.45 5.40 9.31
C ILE A 203 -17.47 5.31 8.15
N GLU A 204 -17.11 5.84 6.98
CA GLU A 204 -17.92 5.67 5.78
C GLU A 204 -17.80 4.21 5.34
N LYS A 205 -18.90 3.44 5.37
CA LYS A 205 -18.89 2.06 4.84
C LYS A 205 -18.54 2.09 3.35
N ARG A 206 -17.28 1.80 3.04
CA ARG A 206 -16.73 1.77 1.68
C ARG A 206 -16.94 0.41 1.06
N ARG A 207 -17.32 0.43 -0.21
CA ARG A 207 -17.23 -0.75 -1.07
C ARG A 207 -15.98 -0.61 -1.93
N PHE A 208 -15.11 -1.60 -1.82
CA PHE A 208 -13.98 -1.80 -2.72
C PHE A 208 -14.37 -2.85 -3.74
N TYR A 209 -13.98 -2.66 -5.00
CA TYR A 209 -14.39 -3.54 -6.08
C TYR A 209 -13.37 -3.54 -7.22
N TRP A 210 -13.46 -4.56 -8.05
CA TRP A 210 -12.78 -4.65 -9.33
C TRP A 210 -13.71 -4.21 -10.44
N ASP A 211 -13.31 -3.19 -11.17
CA ASP A 211 -13.94 -2.73 -12.40
C ASP A 211 -13.32 -3.49 -13.57
N ILE A 212 -14.12 -4.30 -14.27
CA ILE A 212 -13.63 -5.27 -15.25
C ILE A 212 -14.31 -5.05 -16.59
N GLU A 213 -13.50 -4.83 -17.62
CA GLU A 213 -13.98 -4.53 -18.95
C GLU A 213 -13.09 -5.10 -20.06
N ASN A 214 -13.71 -5.42 -21.19
CA ASN A 214 -13.01 -5.49 -22.47
C ASN A 214 -13.18 -4.14 -23.17
N HIS A 215 -12.08 -3.45 -23.49
CA HIS A 215 -12.10 -2.15 -24.18
C HIS A 215 -12.57 -2.26 -25.65
N CYS A 216 -13.86 -2.50 -25.85
CA CYS A 216 -14.49 -2.63 -27.17
C CYS A 216 -15.95 -2.14 -27.15
N ASP A 217 -16.43 -1.70 -28.32
CA ASP A 217 -17.80 -1.22 -28.45
C ASP A 217 -18.81 -2.35 -28.23
N GLY A 218 -19.83 -2.09 -27.41
CA GLY A 218 -20.84 -3.08 -27.03
C GLY A 218 -20.38 -4.15 -26.03
N CYS A 219 -19.13 -4.09 -25.58
CA CYS A 219 -18.58 -5.04 -24.63
C CYS A 219 -19.10 -4.84 -23.21
N THR A 220 -19.10 -5.91 -22.43
CA THR A 220 -19.61 -5.89 -21.06
C THR A 220 -18.57 -5.24 -20.14
N GLU A 221 -19.05 -4.42 -19.22
CA GLU A 221 -18.33 -3.95 -18.03
C GLU A 221 -19.00 -4.58 -16.80
N LEU A 222 -18.20 -5.10 -15.87
CA LEU A 222 -18.68 -5.70 -14.62
C LEU A 222 -17.97 -5.10 -13.42
N LYS A 223 -18.70 -4.92 -12.31
CA LYS A 223 -18.10 -4.63 -11.01
C LYS A 223 -18.23 -5.81 -10.07
N VAL A 224 -17.09 -6.30 -9.59
CA VAL A 224 -16.97 -7.44 -8.67
C VAL A 224 -16.55 -6.92 -7.30
N ASP A 225 -17.35 -7.16 -6.27
CA ASP A 225 -17.04 -6.78 -4.89
C ASP A 225 -15.73 -7.45 -4.43
N ALA A 226 -14.80 -6.66 -3.89
CA ALA A 226 -13.46 -7.14 -3.52
C ALA A 226 -13.44 -7.95 -2.21
N GLU A 227 -14.50 -7.85 -1.41
CA GLU A 227 -14.70 -8.63 -0.18
C GLU A 227 -15.40 -9.94 -0.50
N THR A 228 -16.53 -9.90 -1.22
CA THR A 228 -17.42 -11.07 -1.37
C THR A 228 -17.29 -11.80 -2.71
N GLY A 229 -16.74 -11.16 -3.74
CA GLY A 229 -16.72 -11.68 -5.10
C GLY A 229 -18.07 -11.60 -5.82
N GLU A 230 -19.07 -10.96 -5.21
CA GLU A 230 -20.38 -10.75 -5.83
C GLU A 230 -20.29 -9.73 -6.96
N VAL A 231 -20.90 -10.07 -8.11
CA VAL A 231 -21.11 -9.11 -9.21
C VAL A 231 -22.33 -8.27 -8.87
N PHE A 232 -22.14 -6.96 -8.65
CA PHE A 232 -23.21 -6.05 -8.23
C PHE A 232 -23.56 -4.98 -9.28
N ASP A 233 -22.77 -4.87 -10.35
CA ASP A 233 -23.05 -3.97 -11.47
C ASP A 233 -22.64 -4.63 -12.80
N LYS A 234 -23.43 -4.38 -13.84
CA LYS A 234 -23.21 -4.91 -15.19
C LYS A 234 -23.72 -3.91 -16.23
N ASN A 235 -22.78 -3.34 -16.98
CA ASN A 235 -23.06 -2.37 -18.04
C ASN A 235 -22.58 -2.88 -19.39
N LYS A 236 -22.95 -2.14 -20.45
CA LYS A 236 -22.34 -2.25 -21.77
C LYS A 236 -21.66 -0.94 -22.13
N ILE A 237 -20.43 -1.04 -22.62
CA ILE A 237 -19.67 0.09 -23.13
C ILE A 237 -20.23 0.49 -24.49
N THR A 238 -20.41 1.78 -24.74
CA THR A 238 -20.82 2.30 -26.05
C THR A 238 -19.96 3.50 -26.39
N PHE A 239 -19.22 3.43 -27.50
CA PHE A 239 -18.45 4.57 -28.00
C PHE A 239 -19.32 5.44 -28.91
N ILE A 240 -19.36 6.74 -28.62
CA ILE A 240 -20.06 7.73 -29.46
C ILE A 240 -19.00 8.42 -30.33
N TYR A 241 -19.16 8.33 -31.65
CA TYR A 241 -18.28 8.93 -32.66
C TYR A 241 -18.89 10.19 -33.27
#